data_AF-A0A3D1LBR8-F1
#
_entry.id   AF-A0A3D1LBR8-F1
#
_cell.length_a   1.000
_cell.length_b   1.000
_cell.length_c   1.000
_cell.angle_alpha   90.00
_cell.angle_beta   90.00
_cell.angle_gamma   90.00
#
_symmetry.space_group_name_H-M   'P 1'
#
loop_
_entity.id
_entity.type
_entity.pdbx_description
1 polymer ?
#
loop_
_entity_poly.entity_id
_entity_poly.type
_entity_poly.pdbx_seq_one_letter_code
_entity_poly.pdbx_strand_id
1 'polypeptide(L)' 'ARHNCWCYILKSGQKRYSDDGEPQGTAGQPMLNVLDREHVVDVLCVVTRYFGGILLGAGGLCRAYTKAAKDALDAAGIC' A
#
# COMPACT_ATOMS: atom_id res chain seq x y z
N ALA A 1 15.84 -5.64 -5.86
CA ALA A 1 14.49 -6.12 -6.21
C ALA A 1 13.59 -4.93 -6.57
N ARG A 2 12.66 -5.14 -7.50
CA ARG A 2 11.62 -4.19 -7.91
C ARG A 2 10.30 -4.83 -7.46
N HIS A 3 9.72 -4.39 -6.36
CA HIS A 3 8.48 -4.95 -5.83
C HIS A 3 7.32 -4.01 -6.20
N ASN A 4 6.27 -4.54 -6.81
CA ASN A 4 5.04 -3.85 -7.15
C ASN A 4 3.92 -4.36 -6.25
N CYS A 5 3.91 -3.87 -5.02
CA CYS A 5 2.88 -4.22 -4.06
C CYS A 5 1.60 -3.47 -4.42
N TRP A 6 0.45 -4.12 -4.26
CA TRP A 6 -0.83 -3.52 -4.63
C TRP A 6 -1.94 -3.89 -3.65
N CYS A 7 -2.97 -3.05 -3.60
CA CYS A 7 -4.22 -3.33 -2.91
C CYS A 7 -5.39 -2.64 -3.60
N TYR A 8 -6.60 -3.17 -3.42
CA TYR A 8 -7.80 -2.55 -3.94
C TYR A 8 -9.01 -2.78 -3.04
N ILE A 9 -9.99 -1.89 -3.17
CA ILE A 9 -11.32 -2.00 -2.59
C ILE A 9 -12.34 -1.73 -3.70
N LEU A 10 -13.20 -2.69 -3.98
CA LEU A 10 -14.30 -2.53 -4.95
C LEU A 10 -15.58 -2.08 -4.23
N LYS A 11 -16.49 -1.40 -4.95
CA LYS A 11 -17.81 -1.02 -4.41
C LYS A 11 -18.64 -2.19 -3.89
N SER A 12 -18.40 -3.39 -4.41
CA SER A 12 -19.02 -4.64 -3.93
C SER A 12 -18.53 -5.09 -2.54
N GLY A 13 -17.57 -4.37 -1.93
CA GLY A 13 -16.98 -4.70 -0.64
C GLY A 13 -15.81 -5.69 -0.72
N GLN A 14 -15.44 -6.16 -1.92
CA GLN A 14 -14.27 -7.01 -2.10
C GLN A 14 -12.99 -6.21 -1.85
N LYS A 15 -12.13 -6.76 -0.97
CA LYS A 15 -10.82 -6.22 -0.65
C LYS A 15 -9.76 -7.27 -0.91
N ARG A 16 -8.69 -6.91 -1.65
CA ARG A 16 -7.52 -7.77 -1.83
C ARG A 16 -6.24 -6.96 -1.84
N TYR A 17 -5.13 -7.64 -1.58
CA TYR A 17 -3.81 -7.05 -1.61
C TYR A 17 -2.74 -8.11 -1.96
N SER A 18 -1.56 -7.64 -2.33
CA SER A 18 -0.36 -8.43 -2.53
C SER A 18 0.87 -7.68 -2.04
N ASP A 19 1.75 -8.38 -1.33
CA ASP A 19 3.06 -7.89 -0.91
C ASP A 19 4.14 -8.06 -2.00
N ASP A 20 3.84 -8.74 -3.11
CA ASP A 20 4.74 -8.95 -4.26
C ASP A 20 6.19 -9.34 -3.89
N GLY A 21 6.37 -10.26 -2.94
CA GLY A 21 7.68 -10.75 -2.50
C GLY A 21 8.35 -9.92 -1.40
N GLU A 22 7.73 -8.83 -0.93
CA GLU A 22 8.05 -8.26 0.38
C GLU A 22 7.66 -9.25 1.50
N PRO A 23 8.24 -9.11 2.72
CA PRO A 23 7.80 -9.88 3.86
C PRO A 23 6.29 -9.77 4.08
N GLN A 24 5.65 -10.89 4.36
CA GLN A 24 4.19 -10.99 4.44
C GLN A 24 3.59 -9.95 5.40
N GLY A 25 2.57 -9.23 4.93
CA GLY A 25 1.85 -8.23 5.69
C GLY A 25 2.59 -6.91 5.89
N THR A 26 3.72 -6.69 5.21
CA THR A 26 4.51 -5.46 5.36
C THR A 26 4.25 -4.39 4.30
N ALA A 27 3.51 -4.72 3.23
CA ALA A 27 3.22 -3.78 2.15
C ALA A 27 1.72 -3.68 1.85
N GLY A 28 1.12 -4.75 1.34
CA GLY A 28 -0.27 -4.78 0.87
C GLY A 28 -1.30 -4.47 1.96
N GLN A 29 -1.16 -5.11 3.13
CA GLN A 29 -2.06 -4.91 4.26
C GLN A 29 -1.99 -3.47 4.82
N PRO A 30 -0.80 -2.87 5.07
CA PRO A 30 -0.69 -1.46 5.46
C PRO A 30 -1.36 -0.49 4.48
N MET A 31 -1.17 -0.67 3.17
CA MET A 31 -1.82 0.18 2.16
C MET A 31 -3.35 0.02 2.18
N LEU A 32 -3.84 -1.22 2.27
CA LEU A 32 -5.28 -1.49 2.34
C LEU A 32 -5.93 -0.82 3.56
N ASN A 33 -5.26 -0.85 4.71
CA ASN A 33 -5.75 -0.18 5.92
C ASN A 33 -5.87 1.34 5.75
N VAL A 34 -5.01 1.97 4.94
CA VAL A 34 -5.13 3.39 4.61
C VAL A 34 -6.39 3.64 3.79
N LEU A 35 -6.60 2.90 2.70
CA LEU A 35 -7.80 3.04 1.87
C LEU A 35 -9.08 2.86 2.69
N ASP A 36 -9.10 1.87 3.58
CA ASP A 36 -10.22 1.60 4.49
C ASP A 36 -10.49 2.73 5.48
N ARG A 37 -9.43 3.28 6.08
CA ARG A 37 -9.53 4.38 7.05
C ARG A 37 -10.03 5.67 6.41
N GLU A 38 -9.62 5.93 5.17
CA GLU A 38 -10.05 7.09 4.39
C GLU A 38 -11.39 6.84 3.68
N HIS A 39 -12.04 5.69 3.92
CA HIS A 39 -13.33 5.30 3.35
C HIS A 39 -13.38 5.33 1.81
N VAL A 40 -12.26 5.02 1.16
CA VAL A 40 -12.13 5.04 -0.30
C VAL A 40 -12.50 3.69 -0.89
N VAL A 41 -13.42 3.70 -1.85
CA VAL A 41 -13.90 2.50 -2.56
C VAL A 41 -13.83 2.72 -4.07
N ASP A 42 -13.87 1.63 -4.84
CA ASP A 42 -13.68 1.64 -6.30
C ASP A 42 -12.27 2.11 -6.69
N VAL A 43 -11.27 1.69 -5.91
CA VAL A 43 -9.90 2.18 -5.99
C VAL A 43 -8.91 1.02 -6.07
N LEU A 44 -7.87 1.21 -6.88
CA LEU A 44 -6.69 0.35 -6.95
C LEU A 44 -5.46 1.21 -6.64
N CYS A 45 -4.67 0.79 -5.66
CA CYS A 45 -3.40 1.42 -5.29
C CYS A 45 -2.25 0.46 -5.59
N VAL A 46 -1.20 0.97 -6.23
CA VAL A 46 0.04 0.23 -6.54
C VAL A 46 1.22 1.07 -6.08
N VAL A 47 2.10 0.47 -5.28
CA VAL A 47 3.35 1.10 -4.85
C VAL A 47 4.52 0.29 -5.38
N THR A 48 5.30 0.91 -6.26
CA THR A 48 6.54 0.35 -6.78
C THR A 48 7.71 0.74 -5.88
N ARG A 49 8.36 -0.25 -5.28
CA ARG A 49 9.55 -0.07 -4.46
C ARG A 49 10.80 -0.49 -5.21
N TYR A 50 11.80 0.39 -5.19
CA TYR A 50 13.16 0.12 -5.65
C TYR A 50 14.10 -0.07 -4.45
N PHE A 51 14.90 -1.13 -4.46
CA PHE A 51 15.87 -1.38 -3.40
C PHE A 51 16.99 -0.32 -3.41
N GLY A 52 17.15 0.41 -2.29
CA GLY A 52 18.09 1.53 -2.15
C GLY A 52 19.42 1.20 -1.46
N GLY A 53 19.77 -0.09 -1.30
CA GLY A 53 21.06 -0.50 -0.70
C GLY A 53 21.04 -0.75 0.81
N ILE A 54 19.96 -0.38 1.53
CA ILE A 54 19.79 -0.61 2.97
C ILE A 54 18.45 -1.30 3.24
N LEU A 55 18.45 -2.27 4.15
CA LEU A 55 17.23 -2.94 4.62
C LEU A 55 16.52 -2.07 5.67
N LEU A 56 15.24 -1.79 5.45
CA LEU A 56 14.41 -0.99 6.36
C LEU A 56 13.86 -1.79 7.56
N GLY A 57 13.93 -3.12 7.49
CA GLY A 57 13.23 -4.02 8.41
C GLY A 57 11.70 -3.98 8.25
N ALA A 58 10.99 -4.94 8.85
CA ALA A 58 9.54 -5.09 8.68
C ALA A 58 8.77 -3.82 9.10
N GLY A 59 9.08 -3.23 10.26
CA GLY A 59 8.42 -2.01 10.71
C GLY A 59 8.72 -0.78 9.85
N GLY A 60 9.90 -0.71 9.23
CA GLY A 60 10.24 0.36 8.30
C GLY A 60 9.49 0.22 6.98
N LEU A 61 9.33 -1.00 6.47
CA LEU A 61 8.52 -1.30 5.29
C LEU A 61 7.06 -0.92 5.52
N CYS A 62 6.44 -1.37 6.61
CA CYS A 62 5.05 -1.03 6.93
C CYS A 62 4.83 0.50 6.89
N ARG A 63 5.70 1.27 7.56
CA ARG A 63 5.60 2.73 7.57
C ARG A 63 5.77 3.35 6.18
N ALA A 64 6.70 2.84 5.38
CA ALA A 64 6.95 3.35 4.04
C ALA A 64 5.74 3.14 3.12
N TYR A 65 5.14 1.94 3.12
CA TYR A 65 3.97 1.62 2.31
C TYR A 65 2.70 2.36 2.76
N THR A 66 2.45 2.44 4.08
CA THR A 66 1.35 3.26 4.62
C THR A 66 1.49 4.71 4.18
N LYS A 67 2.68 5.30 4.32
CA LYS A 67 2.92 6.69 3.95
C LYS A 67 2.74 6.91 2.44
N ALA A 68 3.31 6.03 1.61
CA ALA A 68 3.17 6.14 0.15
C ALA A 68 1.71 6.11 -0.31
N ALA A 69 0.89 5.23 0.28
CA ALA A 69 -0.54 5.17 -0.03
C ALA A 69 -1.28 6.45 0.41
N LYS A 70 -0.99 6.97 1.61
CA LYS A 70 -1.63 8.20 2.11
C LYS A 70 -1.24 9.43 1.29
N ASP A 71 0.05 9.60 1.01
CA ASP A 71 0.57 10.70 0.18
C ASP A 71 -0.09 10.67 -1.22
N ALA A 72 -0.33 9.49 -1.78
CA ALA A 72 -1.01 9.33 -3.08
C ALA A 72 -2.50 9.71 -3.02
N LEU A 73 -3.22 9.36 -1.96
CA LEU A 73 -4.62 9.76 -1.77
C LEU A 73 -4.75 11.28 -1.60
N ASP A 74 -3.88 11.86 -0.79
CA ASP A 74 -3.86 13.31 -0.55
C ASP A 74 -3.56 14.05 -1.87
N ALA A 75 -2.61 13.56 -2.67
CA ALA A 75 -2.32 14.12 -3.99
C ALA A 75 -3.46 13.95 -5.00
N ALA A 76 -4.27 12.90 -4.87
CA ALA A 76 -5.48 12.70 -5.68
C ALA A 76 -6.65 13.62 -5.26
N GLY A 77 -6.49 14.41 -4.19
CA GLY A 77 -7.53 15.29 -3.67
C GLY A 77 -8.61 14.55 -2.87
N ILE A 78 -8.31 13.34 -2.38
CA ILE A 78 -9.20 12.57 -1.52
C ILE A 78 -8.83 12.91 -0.08
N CYS A 79 -9.56 13.84 0.53
CA CYS A 79 -9.38 14.32 1.89
C CYS A 79 -10.72 14.48 2.62
#